data_AF-A0A562C505-F1
#
_entry.id   AF-A0A562C505-F1
#
_cell.length_a   1.000
_cell.length_b   1.000
_cell.length_c   1.000
_cell.angle_alpha   90.00
_cell.angle_beta   90.00
_cell.angle_gamma   90.00
#
_symmetry.space_group_name_H-M   'P 1'
#
loop_
_entity.id
_entity.type
_entity.pdbx_description
1 polymer ?
#
loop_
_entity_poly.entity_id
_entity_poly.type
_entity_poly.pdbx_seq_one_letter_code
_entity_poly.pdbx_strand_id
1 'polypeptide(L)'
;MLPCVLMRPAELEAIREGRVDLAFRRWDRPRVKVGTRLRTAVGLVEVVSVEQVPLSSLRAEDARRAGAHSLAALKDVLAARAERPVFRVGLRYAGVDPRETLRGQLPGPAEVVAILAGLDRLDAASPVGPWTRDTLRLIDRNPEVRAPELAARLGRPTAEFKRDVRKLKERGLTESLAIGYHICAVPGLPDGEVRLSGQRLSPRGEVVLDHEDGPRERAPRREGTPLPRTIGAPATRALRAVDLHTLQAVSTWTRHDLAALHGVGPIALDRLEAALAQLGLSFADRRPG
;
A
#
# COMPACT_ATOMS: atom_id res chain seq x y z
N MET A 1 -7.36 17.78 2.14
CA MET A 1 -7.29 16.38 2.64
C MET A 1 -8.42 15.61 1.98
N LEU A 2 -8.16 14.78 0.97
CA LEU A 2 -9.20 13.94 0.35
C LEU A 2 -9.66 12.94 1.42
N PRO A 3 -10.97 12.87 1.73
CA PRO A 3 -11.47 11.98 2.77
C PRO A 3 -11.17 10.54 2.35
N CYS A 4 -10.44 9.83 3.22
CA CYS A 4 -10.12 8.43 3.02
C CYS A 4 -11.44 7.64 2.89
N VAL A 5 -11.76 7.23 1.66
CA VAL A 5 -12.85 6.29 1.42
C VAL A 5 -12.29 4.93 1.80
N LEU A 6 -12.63 4.46 3.00
CA LEU A 6 -12.30 3.11 3.44
C LEU A 6 -13.03 2.11 2.53
N MET A 7 -12.25 1.36 1.75
CA MET A 7 -12.66 0.21 0.96
C MET A 7 -11.88 -1.00 1.46
N ARG A 8 -12.57 -2.12 1.67
CA ARG A 8 -11.93 -3.34 2.15
C ARG A 8 -11.05 -3.92 1.04
N PRO A 9 -9.92 -4.60 1.37
CA PRO A 9 -9.07 -5.20 0.34
C PRO A 9 -9.81 -6.12 -0.64
N ALA A 10 -10.77 -6.91 -0.14
CA ALA A 10 -11.60 -7.78 -0.98
C ALA A 10 -12.53 -6.99 -1.95
N GLU A 11 -13.02 -5.81 -1.54
CA GLU A 11 -13.82 -4.94 -2.41
C GLU A 11 -12.94 -4.31 -3.50
N LEU A 12 -11.72 -3.90 -3.15
CA LEU A 12 -10.76 -3.37 -4.10
C LEU A 12 -10.38 -4.41 -5.16
N GLU A 13 -10.15 -5.65 -4.74
CA GLU A 13 -9.87 -6.76 -5.65
C GLU A 13 -11.07 -7.05 -6.55
N ALA A 14 -12.28 -7.04 -5.99
CA ALA A 14 -13.51 -7.17 -6.76
C ALA A 14 -13.71 -6.02 -7.77
N ILE A 15 -13.28 -4.80 -7.44
CA ILE A 15 -13.29 -3.65 -8.38
C ILE A 15 -12.26 -3.85 -9.49
N ARG A 16 -11.06 -4.35 -9.15
CA ARG A 16 -10.01 -4.65 -10.15
C ARG A 16 -10.49 -5.68 -11.16
N GLU A 17 -11.18 -6.71 -10.69
CA GLU A 17 -11.75 -7.78 -11.52
C GLU A 17 -13.08 -7.38 -12.21
N GLY A 18 -13.64 -6.20 -11.92
CA GLY A 18 -14.91 -5.73 -12.49
C GLY A 18 -16.15 -6.39 -11.90
N ARG A 19 -16.03 -7.17 -10.81
CA ARG A 19 -17.16 -7.78 -10.10
C ARG A 19 -17.96 -6.77 -9.26
N VAL A 20 -17.32 -5.69 -8.84
CA VAL A 20 -17.93 -4.61 -8.04
C VAL A 20 -17.63 -3.27 -8.72
N ASP A 21 -18.66 -2.44 -8.87
CA ASP A 21 -18.55 -1.13 -9.51
C ASP A 21 -19.35 -0.03 -8.79
N LEU A 22 -20.01 -0.37 -7.68
CA LEU A 22 -20.73 0.60 -6.84
C LEU A 22 -20.19 0.63 -5.41
N ALA A 23 -20.23 1.81 -4.80
CA ALA A 23 -20.12 1.96 -3.35
C ALA A 23 -21.24 2.86 -2.84
N PHE A 24 -21.84 2.47 -1.72
CA PHE A 24 -22.83 3.28 -1.02
C PHE A 24 -22.24 3.88 0.25
N ARG A 25 -22.44 5.18 0.46
CA ARG A 25 -21.92 5.90 1.63
C ARG A 25 -22.94 6.92 2.12
N ARG A 26 -22.98 7.13 3.44
CA ARG A 26 -23.76 8.20 4.06
C ARG A 26 -22.90 9.41 4.39
N TRP A 27 -23.20 10.55 3.78
CA TRP A 27 -22.48 11.81 3.96
C TRP A 27 -23.43 12.99 4.05
N ASP A 28 -23.01 14.08 4.68
CA ASP A 28 -23.81 15.32 4.72
C ASP A 28 -23.75 16.06 3.37
N ARG A 29 -22.69 15.81 2.59
CA ARG A 29 -22.42 16.35 1.26
C ARG A 29 -21.51 15.41 0.47
N PRO A 30 -21.49 15.45 -0.88
CA PRO A 30 -20.55 14.68 -1.68
C PRO A 30 -19.10 14.89 -1.21
N ARG A 31 -18.42 13.79 -0.89
CA ARG A 31 -17.02 13.80 -0.41
C ARG A 31 -15.99 13.48 -1.50
N VAL A 32 -16.46 13.04 -2.65
CA VAL A 32 -15.66 12.75 -3.85
C VAL A 32 -16.31 13.40 -5.06
N LYS A 33 -15.51 13.70 -6.08
CA LYS A 33 -15.99 14.25 -7.36
C LYS A 33 -15.84 13.21 -8.46
N VAL A 34 -16.72 13.25 -9.45
CA VAL A 34 -16.54 12.48 -10.69
C VAL A 34 -15.19 12.84 -11.33
N GLY A 35 -14.49 11.84 -11.86
CA GLY A 35 -13.12 11.95 -12.37
C GLY A 35 -12.03 11.87 -11.30
N THR A 36 -12.38 11.79 -10.01
CA THR A 36 -11.39 11.60 -8.95
C THR A 36 -10.75 10.22 -9.09
N ARG A 37 -9.42 10.18 -9.23
CA ARG A 37 -8.65 8.92 -9.21
C ARG A 37 -8.05 8.69 -7.83
N LEU A 38 -8.59 7.69 -7.14
CA LEU A 38 -8.16 7.23 -5.83
C LEU A 38 -7.01 6.23 -6.00
N ARG A 39 -5.91 6.47 -5.28
CA ARG A 39 -4.80 5.50 -5.19
C ARG A 39 -5.14 4.47 -4.13
N THR A 40 -5.14 3.20 -4.52
CA THR A 40 -5.52 2.07 -3.68
C THR A 40 -4.43 0.99 -3.70
N ALA A 41 -4.59 -0.06 -2.90
CA ALA A 41 -3.65 -1.18 -2.88
C ALA A 41 -3.63 -2.00 -4.17
N VAL A 42 -4.67 -1.90 -5.01
CA VAL A 42 -4.81 -2.64 -6.28
C VAL A 42 -4.53 -1.78 -7.50
N GLY A 43 -4.06 -0.54 -7.31
CA GLY A 43 -3.86 0.45 -8.37
C GLY A 43 -4.80 1.65 -8.25
N LEU A 44 -5.12 2.28 -9.37
CA LEU A 44 -6.03 3.42 -9.45
C LEU A 44 -7.49 2.97 -9.56
N VAL A 45 -8.35 3.57 -8.75
CA VAL A 45 -9.81 3.46 -8.87
C VAL A 45 -10.36 4.84 -9.18
N GLU A 46 -11.10 4.96 -10.27
CA GLU A 46 -11.74 6.22 -10.69
C GLU A 46 -13.19 6.27 -10.25
N VAL A 47 -13.61 7.43 -9.76
CA VAL A 47 -15.01 7.74 -9.49
C VAL A 47 -15.68 8.17 -10.78
N VAL A 48 -16.63 7.38 -11.28
CA VAL A 48 -17.33 7.64 -12.55
C VAL A 48 -18.70 8.29 -12.36
N SER A 49 -19.33 8.13 -11.19
CA SER A 49 -20.59 8.80 -10.86
C SER A 49 -20.72 9.03 -9.35
N VAL A 50 -21.47 10.07 -8.96
CA VAL A 50 -21.82 10.35 -7.56
C VAL A 50 -23.24 10.90 -7.55
N GLU A 51 -24.17 10.14 -6.98
CA GLU A 51 -25.60 10.48 -6.98
C GLU A 51 -26.19 10.28 -5.60
N GLN A 52 -27.00 11.23 -5.14
CA GLN A 52 -27.79 11.06 -3.93
C GLN A 52 -29.01 10.20 -4.24
N VAL A 53 -29.22 9.12 -3.50
CA VAL A 53 -30.33 8.18 -3.71
C VAL A 53 -31.09 7.94 -2.40
N PRO A 54 -32.42 7.75 -2.44
CA PRO A 54 -33.15 7.35 -1.25
C PRO A 54 -32.86 5.88 -0.89
N LEU A 55 -32.83 5.56 0.40
CA LEU A 55 -32.58 4.18 0.86
C LEU A 55 -33.64 3.19 0.33
N SER A 56 -34.86 3.68 0.07
CA SER A 56 -35.97 2.90 -0.49
C SER A 56 -35.79 2.54 -1.96
N SER A 57 -34.97 3.25 -2.74
CA SER A 57 -34.74 2.92 -4.15
C SER A 57 -33.69 1.82 -4.37
N LEU A 58 -32.95 1.44 -3.34
CA LEU A 58 -31.92 0.40 -3.43
C LEU A 58 -32.55 -0.97 -3.69
N ARG A 59 -32.00 -1.69 -4.67
CA ARG A 59 -32.44 -3.02 -5.09
C ARG A 59 -31.39 -4.09 -4.80
N ALA A 60 -31.78 -5.36 -4.92
CA ALA A 60 -30.83 -6.48 -4.80
C ALA A 60 -29.65 -6.37 -5.78
N GLU A 61 -29.91 -5.78 -6.95
CA GLU A 61 -28.88 -5.51 -7.96
C GLU A 61 -27.80 -4.52 -7.46
N ASP A 62 -28.21 -3.46 -6.76
CA ASP A 62 -27.27 -2.50 -6.16
C ASP A 62 -26.39 -3.17 -5.09
N ALA A 63 -26.97 -4.09 -4.31
CA ALA A 63 -26.24 -4.86 -3.32
C ALA A 63 -25.16 -5.74 -3.97
N ARG A 64 -25.52 -6.47 -5.03
CA ARG A 64 -24.59 -7.31 -5.80
C ARG A 64 -23.43 -6.48 -6.38
N ARG A 65 -23.76 -5.37 -7.04
CA ARG A 65 -22.78 -4.43 -7.64
C ARG A 65 -21.91 -3.71 -6.62
N ALA A 66 -22.34 -3.63 -5.36
CA ALA A 66 -21.56 -3.12 -4.24
C ALA A 66 -20.81 -4.20 -3.43
N GLY A 67 -20.90 -5.47 -3.85
CA GLY A 67 -20.26 -6.60 -3.17
C GLY A 67 -20.91 -7.00 -1.85
N ALA A 68 -22.16 -6.60 -1.61
CA ALA A 68 -22.96 -7.04 -0.48
C ALA A 68 -23.70 -8.35 -0.82
N HIS A 69 -23.79 -9.25 0.17
CA HIS A 69 -24.45 -10.56 -0.02
C HIS A 69 -25.98 -10.45 -0.16
N SER A 70 -26.60 -9.36 0.29
CA SER A 70 -28.03 -9.10 0.16
C SER A 70 -28.36 -7.62 0.29
N LEU A 71 -29.57 -7.24 -0.14
CA LEU A 71 -30.10 -5.88 0.06
C LEU A 71 -30.24 -5.54 1.55
N ALA A 72 -30.62 -6.51 2.39
CA ALA A 72 -30.69 -6.32 3.83
C ALA A 72 -29.31 -5.98 4.40
N ALA A 73 -28.27 -6.75 4.05
CA ALA A 73 -26.90 -6.50 4.49
C ALA A 73 -26.39 -5.12 4.03
N LEU A 74 -26.71 -4.70 2.81
CA LEU A 74 -26.38 -3.35 2.34
C LEU A 74 -27.08 -2.27 3.18
N LYS A 75 -28.37 -2.45 3.48
CA LYS A 75 -29.14 -1.50 4.29
C LYS A 75 -28.65 -1.44 5.74
N ASP A 76 -28.26 -2.57 6.32
CA ASP A 76 -27.70 -2.64 7.69
C ASP A 76 -26.39 -1.86 7.79
N VAL A 77 -25.50 -2.00 6.79
CA VAL A 77 -24.26 -1.21 6.72
C VAL A 77 -24.57 0.30 6.62
N LEU A 78 -25.64 0.66 5.90
CA LEU A 78 -26.10 2.05 5.77
C LEU A 78 -26.98 2.51 6.95
N ALA A 79 -27.33 1.65 7.91
CA ALA A 79 -28.08 2.06 9.10
C ALA A 79 -27.21 2.92 10.02
N ALA A 80 -25.89 2.72 9.98
CA ALA A 80 -24.94 3.61 10.61
C ALA A 80 -25.06 5.02 10.00
N ARG A 81 -25.32 6.02 10.85
CA ARG A 81 -25.54 7.43 10.47
C ARG A 81 -26.79 7.66 9.62
N ALA A 82 -27.91 7.04 10.02
CA ALA A 82 -29.20 7.11 9.34
C ALA A 82 -29.70 8.55 9.07
N GLU A 83 -29.21 9.54 9.81
CA GLU A 83 -29.54 10.95 9.66
C GLU A 83 -29.01 11.59 8.36
N ARG A 84 -28.02 10.97 7.69
CA ARG A 84 -27.32 11.56 6.55
C ARG A 84 -27.79 10.97 5.22
N PRO A 85 -27.84 11.75 4.13
CA PRO A 85 -28.24 11.20 2.84
C PRO A 85 -27.31 10.09 2.33
N VAL A 86 -27.89 9.14 1.61
CA VAL A 86 -27.16 8.04 0.96
C VAL A 86 -26.68 8.51 -0.41
N PHE A 87 -25.40 8.28 -0.70
CA PHE A 87 -24.79 8.52 -1.99
C PHE A 87 -24.41 7.18 -2.63
N ARG A 88 -24.84 6.97 -3.87
CA ARG A 88 -24.38 5.95 -4.80
C ARG A 88 -23.17 6.49 -5.55
N VAL A 89 -22.04 5.81 -5.41
CA VAL A 89 -20.77 6.19 -6.05
C VAL A 89 -20.40 5.10 -7.04
N GLY A 90 -20.33 5.45 -8.32
CA GLY A 90 -19.81 4.57 -9.37
C GLY A 90 -18.29 4.54 -9.37
N LEU A 91 -17.72 3.37 -9.52
CA LEU A 91 -16.28 3.10 -9.44
C LEU A 91 -15.83 2.24 -10.60
N ARG A 92 -14.62 2.49 -11.07
CA ARG A 92 -13.98 1.68 -12.11
C ARG A 92 -12.49 1.55 -11.85
N TYR A 93 -11.94 0.38 -12.15
CA TYR A 93 -10.48 0.23 -12.18
C TYR A 93 -9.88 1.09 -13.32
N ALA A 94 -8.95 1.95 -12.96
CA ALA A 94 -8.35 2.95 -13.84
C ALA A 94 -6.87 2.67 -14.15
N GLY A 95 -6.42 1.43 -13.92
CA GLY A 95 -5.08 0.96 -14.23
C GLY A 95 -4.15 0.89 -13.01
N VAL A 96 -2.92 0.43 -13.26
CA VAL A 96 -1.87 0.32 -12.23
C VAL A 96 -1.49 1.70 -11.69
N ASP A 97 -1.00 1.79 -10.45
CA ASP A 97 -0.49 3.07 -9.93
C ASP A 97 0.72 3.49 -10.80
N PRO A 98 0.71 4.68 -11.44
CA PRO A 98 1.82 5.13 -12.26
C PRO A 98 3.17 5.12 -11.53
N ARG A 99 3.17 5.18 -10.18
CA ARG A 99 4.39 5.04 -9.37
C ARG A 99 5.00 3.65 -9.47
N GLU A 100 4.21 2.59 -9.61
CA GLU A 100 4.70 1.22 -9.77
C GLU A 100 5.36 1.05 -11.13
N THR A 101 4.75 1.59 -12.18
CA THR A 101 5.35 1.65 -13.53
C THR A 101 6.69 2.39 -13.51
N LEU A 102 6.75 3.56 -12.89
CA LEU A 102 7.99 4.36 -12.81
C LEU A 102 9.10 3.67 -12.01
N ARG A 103 8.78 2.88 -10.98
CA ARG A 103 9.80 2.17 -10.19
C ARG A 103 10.50 1.06 -10.98
N GLY A 104 9.76 0.39 -11.87
CA GLY A 104 10.31 -0.69 -12.70
C GLY A 104 11.10 -0.19 -13.91
N GLN A 105 10.89 1.05 -14.34
CA GLN A 105 11.56 1.64 -15.49
C GLN A 105 12.85 2.35 -15.09
N LEU A 106 13.98 1.84 -15.55
CA LEU A 106 15.28 2.48 -15.37
C LEU A 106 15.35 3.75 -16.24
N PRO A 107 15.67 4.91 -15.65
CA PRO A 107 15.74 6.15 -16.39
C PRO A 107 16.99 6.19 -17.27
N GLY A 108 16.85 6.68 -18.50
CA GLY A 108 18.01 7.01 -19.35
C GLY A 108 18.75 8.26 -18.85
N PRO A 109 19.96 8.56 -19.35
CA PRO A 109 20.78 9.69 -18.86
C PRO A 109 20.06 11.05 -18.88
N ALA A 110 19.35 11.38 -19.97
CA ALA A 110 18.61 12.64 -20.07
C ALA A 110 17.46 12.73 -19.05
N GLU A 111 16.81 11.60 -18.76
CA GLU A 111 15.75 11.52 -17.76
C GLU A 111 16.31 11.67 -16.34
N VAL A 112 17.49 11.11 -16.07
CA VAL A 112 18.20 11.30 -14.79
C VAL A 112 18.46 12.78 -14.55
N VAL A 113 18.98 13.52 -15.55
CA VAL A 113 19.20 14.98 -15.43
C VAL A 113 17.89 15.71 -15.12
N ALA A 114 16.78 15.35 -15.76
CA ALA A 114 15.47 15.96 -15.49
C ALA A 114 14.96 15.64 -14.07
N ILE A 115 15.23 14.44 -13.55
CA ILE A 115 14.91 14.08 -12.18
C ILE A 115 15.73 14.93 -11.21
N LEU A 116 17.04 15.03 -11.42
CA LEU A 116 17.96 15.81 -10.56
C LEU A 116 17.54 17.28 -10.51
N ALA A 117 17.24 17.91 -11.64
CA ALA A 117 16.70 19.27 -11.68
C ALA A 117 15.34 19.39 -10.93
N GLY A 118 14.54 18.33 -10.93
CA GLY A 118 13.33 18.23 -10.12
C GLY A 118 13.59 18.11 -8.61
N LEU A 119 14.70 17.49 -8.21
CA LEU A 119 15.16 17.41 -6.82
C LEU A 119 15.73 18.74 -6.35
N ASP A 120 16.53 19.42 -7.18
CA ASP A 120 17.08 20.74 -6.87
C ASP A 120 15.97 21.77 -6.59
N ARG A 121 14.87 21.73 -7.35
CA ARG A 121 13.70 22.56 -7.08
C ARG A 121 13.02 22.24 -5.75
N LEU A 122 12.99 20.97 -5.34
CA LEU A 122 12.43 20.56 -4.05
C LEU A 122 13.33 20.97 -2.88
N ASP A 123 14.64 20.94 -3.09
CA ASP A 123 15.64 21.39 -2.12
C ASP A 123 15.58 22.92 -1.97
N ALA A 124 15.53 23.68 -3.08
CA ALA A 124 15.41 25.13 -3.06
C ALA A 124 14.11 25.64 -2.41
N ALA A 125 13.01 24.89 -2.57
CA ALA A 125 11.72 25.22 -1.95
C ALA A 125 11.61 24.80 -0.47
N SER A 126 12.63 24.16 0.09
CA SER A 126 12.61 23.60 1.44
C SER A 126 13.12 24.61 2.46
N PRO A 127 12.39 24.87 3.57
CA PRO A 127 12.86 25.77 4.63
C PRO A 127 14.02 25.17 5.45
N VAL A 128 14.29 23.87 5.32
CA VAL A 128 15.36 23.16 6.04
C VAL A 128 16.62 22.96 5.18
N GLY A 129 16.65 23.56 3.99
CA GLY A 129 17.74 23.37 3.02
C GLY A 129 17.64 22.07 2.23
N PRO A 130 18.74 21.67 1.55
CA PRO A 130 18.79 20.45 0.75
C PRO A 130 18.53 19.20 1.60
N TRP A 131 17.57 18.39 1.17
CA TRP A 131 17.15 17.19 1.91
C TRP A 131 16.98 15.97 1.01
N THR A 132 16.78 16.16 -0.30
CA THR A 132 16.40 15.08 -1.20
C THR A 132 17.49 14.00 -1.29
N ARG A 133 18.72 14.40 -1.65
CA ARG A 133 19.88 13.51 -1.81
C ARG A 133 20.27 12.84 -0.51
N ASP A 134 20.31 13.60 0.59
CA ASP A 134 20.64 13.04 1.91
C ASP A 134 19.61 12.02 2.37
N THR A 135 18.32 12.27 2.10
CA THR A 135 17.26 11.30 2.38
C THR A 135 17.41 10.05 1.51
N LEU A 136 17.72 10.20 0.22
CA LEU A 136 17.93 9.07 -0.68
C LEU A 136 19.13 8.23 -0.22
N ARG A 137 20.28 8.86 0.09
CA ARG A 137 21.48 8.19 0.61
C ARG A 137 21.22 7.51 1.95
N LEU A 138 20.45 8.14 2.84
CA LEU A 138 20.09 7.55 4.12
C LEU A 138 19.26 6.27 3.93
N ILE A 139 18.28 6.30 3.03
CA ILE A 139 17.45 5.14 2.69
C ILE A 139 18.29 4.04 2.02
N ASP A 140 19.22 4.41 1.15
CA ASP A 140 20.13 3.47 0.47
C ASP A 140 21.00 2.68 1.47
N ARG A 141 21.57 3.39 2.45
CA ARG A 141 22.42 2.81 3.50
C ARG A 141 21.66 2.03 4.56
N ASN A 142 20.33 2.23 4.65
CA ASN A 142 19.49 1.63 5.68
C ASN A 142 18.24 1.02 5.03
N PRO A 143 18.42 0.06 4.10
CA PRO A 143 17.28 -0.57 3.45
C PRO A 143 16.42 -1.27 4.51
N GLU A 144 15.11 -1.24 4.31
CA GLU A 144 14.14 -1.90 5.18
C GLU A 144 13.98 -1.28 6.58
N VAL A 145 14.63 -0.15 6.87
CA VAL A 145 14.51 0.59 8.15
C VAL A 145 13.28 1.51 8.15
N ARG A 146 12.59 1.57 9.29
CA ARG A 146 11.29 2.26 9.41
C ARG A 146 11.44 3.77 9.29
N ALA A 147 10.41 4.42 8.74
CA ALA A 147 10.40 5.87 8.57
C ALA A 147 10.63 6.66 9.88
N PRO A 148 10.05 6.28 11.05
CA PRO A 148 10.35 6.97 12.30
C PRO A 148 11.81 6.84 12.75
N GLU A 149 12.42 5.66 12.55
CA GLU A 149 13.83 5.41 12.89
C GLU A 149 14.78 6.20 11.98
N LEU A 150 14.46 6.29 10.69
CA LEU A 150 15.19 7.13 9.74
C LEU A 150 15.04 8.63 10.08
N ALA A 151 13.83 9.07 10.45
CA ALA A 151 13.58 10.44 10.86
C ALA A 151 14.37 10.81 12.13
N ALA A 152 14.42 9.90 13.11
CA ALA A 152 15.19 10.07 14.35
C ALA A 152 16.69 10.24 14.08
N ARG A 153 17.26 9.49 13.13
CA ARG A 153 18.67 9.62 12.71
C ARG A 153 19.00 10.99 12.09
N LEU A 154 18.01 11.66 11.51
CA LEU A 154 18.15 13.02 10.98
C LEU A 154 17.77 14.10 12.01
N GLY A 155 17.35 13.71 13.23
CA GLY A 155 16.81 14.66 14.21
C GLY A 155 15.53 15.37 13.76
N ARG A 156 14.74 14.75 12.85
CA ARG A 156 13.57 15.38 12.23
C ARG A 156 12.24 14.82 12.76
N PRO A 157 11.18 15.63 12.82
CA PRO A 157 9.84 15.13 13.10
C PRO A 157 9.39 14.08 12.06
N THR A 158 8.86 12.95 12.53
CA THR A 158 8.44 11.83 11.66
C THR A 158 7.41 12.24 10.61
N ALA A 159 6.47 13.13 10.96
CA ALA A 159 5.42 13.57 10.04
C ALA A 159 5.99 14.34 8.83
N GLU A 160 6.96 15.21 9.09
CA GLU A 160 7.65 15.98 8.05
C GLU A 160 8.51 15.09 7.17
N PHE A 161 9.27 14.18 7.77
CA PHE A 161 10.04 13.19 7.03
C PHE A 161 9.14 12.35 6.12
N LYS A 162 7.98 11.88 6.61
CA LYS A 162 7.02 11.13 5.80
C LYS A 162 6.45 11.95 4.65
N ARG A 163 6.19 13.26 4.87
CA ARG A 163 5.74 14.18 3.82
C ARG A 163 6.80 14.32 2.72
N ASP A 164 8.06 14.42 3.10
CA ASP A 164 9.17 14.57 2.17
C ASP A 164 9.46 13.27 1.41
N VAL A 165 9.51 12.13 2.11
CA VAL A 165 9.60 10.83 1.45
C VAL A 165 8.43 10.60 0.48
N ARG A 166 7.23 11.12 0.78
CA ARG A 166 6.10 11.04 -0.16
C ARG A 166 6.38 11.76 -1.48
N LYS A 167 7.06 12.90 -1.47
CA LYS A 167 7.49 13.61 -2.70
C LYS A 167 8.48 12.77 -3.51
N LEU A 168 9.40 12.06 -2.86
CA LEU A 168 10.33 11.14 -3.53
C LEU A 168 9.62 9.91 -4.11
N LYS A 169 8.65 9.35 -3.37
CA LYS A 169 7.81 8.22 -3.84
C LYS A 169 6.96 8.61 -5.05
N GLU A 170 6.53 9.86 -5.14
CA GLU A 170 5.79 10.40 -6.29
C GLU A 170 6.61 10.42 -7.57
N ARG A 171 7.94 10.51 -7.44
CA ARG A 171 8.89 10.46 -8.55
C ARG A 171 9.41 9.04 -8.83
N GLY A 172 8.85 8.05 -8.14
CA GLY A 172 9.25 6.65 -8.26
C GLY A 172 10.66 6.37 -7.73
N LEU A 173 11.26 7.22 -6.90
CA LEU A 173 12.65 7.08 -6.42
C LEU A 173 12.78 6.20 -5.16
N THR A 174 11.71 6.07 -4.41
CA THR A 174 11.66 5.26 -3.19
C THR A 174 10.43 4.38 -3.18
N GLU A 175 10.56 3.27 -2.46
CA GLU A 175 9.46 2.36 -2.15
C GLU A 175 9.37 2.17 -0.64
N SER A 176 8.13 2.03 -0.16
CA SER A 176 7.94 1.59 1.23
C SER A 176 7.59 0.13 1.20
N LEU A 177 8.35 -0.63 1.97
CA LEU A 177 8.09 -2.04 2.22
C LEU A 177 6.98 -2.10 3.27
N ALA A 178 5.97 -2.91 3.00
CA ALA A 178 4.78 -2.98 3.83
C ALA A 178 4.81 -4.22 4.72
N ILE A 179 4.54 -4.01 5.99
CA ILE A 179 4.13 -4.99 6.98
C ILE A 179 2.67 -4.64 7.27
N GLY A 180 1.75 -5.59 7.04
CA GLY A 180 0.44 -5.68 7.69
C GLY A 180 -0.47 -4.44 7.77
N TYR A 181 -1.71 -4.58 7.30
CA TYR A 181 -2.80 -3.70 7.73
C TYR A 181 -3.28 -4.11 9.14
N HIS A 182 -3.36 -3.16 10.08
CA HIS A 182 -4.25 -3.28 11.23
C HIS A 182 -5.50 -2.43 10.95
N ILE A 183 -6.65 -3.08 10.91
CA ILE A 183 -7.95 -2.42 11.02
C ILE A 183 -8.22 -2.31 12.52
N CYS A 184 -8.28 -1.10 13.04
CA CYS A 184 -8.91 -0.88 14.34
C CYS A 184 -9.54 0.51 14.37
N ALA A 185 -10.81 0.55 14.74
CA ALA A 185 -11.40 1.71 15.38
C ALA A 185 -11.52 1.35 16.87
N VAL A 186 -10.73 2.01 17.71
CA VAL A 186 -11.04 2.19 19.14
C VAL A 186 -10.97 3.69 19.39
N PRO A 187 -12.00 4.34 19.94
CA PRO A 187 -11.94 5.75 20.30
C PRO A 187 -10.84 5.99 21.34
N GLY A 188 -9.94 6.95 21.10
CA GLY A 188 -8.92 7.38 22.08
C GLY A 188 -7.45 7.14 21.70
N LEU A 189 -7.12 6.59 20.53
CA LEU A 189 -5.73 6.47 20.05
C LEU A 189 -5.49 7.41 18.86
N PRO A 190 -4.33 8.10 18.76
CA PRO A 190 -4.01 8.96 17.63
C PRO A 190 -4.09 8.22 16.28
N ASP A 191 -4.51 8.97 15.26
CA ASP A 191 -4.83 8.56 13.89
C ASP A 191 -4.14 7.29 13.38
N GLY A 192 -4.95 6.40 12.80
CA GLY A 192 -4.54 5.14 12.17
C GLY A 192 -3.30 5.27 11.30
N GLU A 193 -2.16 4.97 11.90
CA GLU A 193 -0.86 5.11 11.28
C GLU A 193 -0.65 3.95 10.30
N VAL A 194 -0.44 4.27 9.02
CA VAL A 194 0.16 3.31 8.09
C VAL A 194 1.50 2.88 8.70
N ARG A 195 1.55 1.66 9.25
CA ARG A 195 2.76 1.05 9.80
C ARG A 195 3.70 0.66 8.64
N LEU A 196 4.32 1.67 8.04
CA LEU A 196 5.41 1.48 7.08
C LEU A 196 6.56 0.75 7.79
N SER A 197 7.01 -0.34 7.18
CA SER A 197 8.07 -1.19 7.71
C SER A 197 9.20 -1.25 6.70
N GLY A 198 10.01 -0.22 6.73
CA GLY A 198 11.13 -0.13 5.82
C GLY A 198 10.90 0.82 4.66
N GLN A 199 11.88 1.69 4.46
CA GLN A 199 12.06 2.39 3.20
C GLN A 199 13.18 1.68 2.43
N ARG A 200 13.08 1.70 1.11
CA ARG A 200 14.17 1.28 0.22
C ARG A 200 14.19 2.19 -1.01
N LEU A 201 15.35 2.32 -1.63
CA LEU A 201 15.40 2.92 -2.96
C LEU A 201 14.74 2.01 -3.97
N SER A 202 14.06 2.61 -4.94
CA SER A 202 13.64 1.88 -6.14
C SER A 202 14.84 1.71 -7.10
N PRO A 203 14.74 0.82 -8.10
CA PRO A 203 15.72 0.73 -9.18
C PRO A 203 16.00 2.09 -9.85
N ARG A 204 14.97 2.90 -10.01
CA ARG A 204 15.08 4.26 -10.54
C ARG A 204 15.85 5.20 -9.60
N GLY A 205 15.57 5.17 -8.30
CA GLY A 205 16.30 5.99 -7.32
C GLY A 205 17.76 5.60 -7.16
N GLU A 206 18.03 4.30 -7.29
CA GLU A 206 19.37 3.73 -7.36
C GLU A 206 20.18 4.32 -8.53
N VAL A 207 19.65 4.27 -9.76
CA VAL A 207 20.30 4.86 -10.95
C VAL A 207 20.54 6.36 -10.80
N VAL A 208 19.56 7.09 -10.23
CA VAL A 208 19.69 8.54 -10.04
C VAL A 208 20.86 8.88 -9.10
N LEU A 209 21.00 8.15 -8.00
CA LEU A 209 22.11 8.38 -7.09
C LEU A 209 23.44 7.82 -7.64
N ASP A 210 23.43 6.73 -8.41
CA ASP A 210 24.65 6.20 -9.04
C ASP A 210 25.20 7.14 -10.11
N HIS A 211 24.34 7.92 -10.76
CA HIS A 211 24.77 8.98 -11.67
C HIS A 211 25.49 10.13 -10.94
N GLU A 212 25.15 10.43 -9.69
CA GLU A 212 25.80 11.51 -8.92
C GLU A 212 27.02 11.02 -8.13
N ASP A 213 26.88 9.89 -7.44
CA ASP A 213 27.87 9.41 -6.47
C ASP A 213 28.74 8.25 -7.03
N GLY A 214 28.47 7.80 -8.26
CA GLY A 214 29.08 6.59 -8.84
C GLY A 214 28.40 5.29 -8.38
N PRO A 215 28.78 4.13 -8.97
CA PRO A 215 28.26 2.84 -8.56
C PRO A 215 28.66 2.55 -7.11
N ARG A 216 27.68 2.16 -6.29
CA ARG A 216 27.87 1.90 -4.86
C ARG A 216 27.62 0.44 -4.54
N GLU A 217 28.38 -0.09 -3.60
CA GLU A 217 28.15 -1.44 -3.07
C GLU A 217 26.86 -1.43 -2.26
N ARG A 218 25.89 -2.22 -2.70
CA ARG A 218 24.57 -2.32 -2.08
C ARG A 218 24.37 -3.71 -1.52
N ALA A 219 23.65 -3.78 -0.40
CA ALA A 219 23.06 -5.05 0.01
C ALA A 219 22.25 -5.62 -1.16
N PRO A 220 22.49 -6.89 -1.57
CA PRO A 220 21.79 -7.48 -2.68
C PRO A 220 20.29 -7.41 -2.45
N ARG A 221 19.52 -7.18 -3.52
CA ARG A 221 18.07 -7.32 -3.44
C ARG A 221 17.77 -8.75 -3.08
N ARG A 222 17.00 -8.95 -2.01
CA ARG A 222 16.46 -10.26 -1.72
C ARG A 222 15.57 -10.67 -2.89
N GLU A 223 15.98 -11.73 -3.58
CA GLU A 223 15.26 -12.25 -4.73
C GLU A 223 13.97 -12.95 -4.31
N GLY A 224 12.92 -12.79 -5.11
CA GLY A 224 11.62 -13.41 -4.90
C GLY A 224 10.49 -12.43 -4.60
N THR A 225 9.30 -13.00 -4.43
CA THR A 225 8.05 -12.28 -4.21
C THR A 225 7.96 -11.89 -2.73
N PRO A 226 7.80 -10.60 -2.39
CA PRO A 226 7.71 -10.16 -0.99
C PRO A 226 6.55 -10.79 -0.23
N LEU A 227 6.67 -10.87 1.10
CA LEU A 227 5.59 -11.36 1.96
C LEU A 227 4.27 -10.58 1.75
N PRO A 228 3.10 -11.26 1.72
CA PRO A 228 1.83 -10.60 1.50
C PRO A 228 1.51 -9.62 2.62
N ARG A 229 1.06 -8.42 2.26
CA ARG A 229 0.64 -7.38 3.23
C ARG A 229 -0.55 -7.81 4.09
N THR A 230 -1.26 -8.85 3.66
CA THR A 230 -2.44 -9.37 4.32
C THR A 230 -2.11 -10.20 5.56
N ILE A 231 -0.88 -10.71 5.76
CA ILE A 231 -0.57 -11.60 6.91
C ILE A 231 -0.56 -10.89 8.27
N GLY A 232 -0.52 -9.55 8.29
CA GLY A 232 -0.56 -8.74 9.51
C GLY A 232 0.82 -8.51 10.15
N ALA A 233 0.91 -7.47 10.99
CA ALA A 233 2.21 -7.01 11.50
C ALA A 233 2.94 -7.93 12.48
N PRO A 234 2.25 -8.69 13.34
CA PRO A 234 2.89 -9.72 14.16
C PRO A 234 3.56 -10.81 13.31
N ALA A 235 2.82 -11.40 12.37
CA ALA A 235 3.32 -12.47 11.52
C ALA A 235 4.49 -12.02 10.65
N THR A 236 4.41 -10.83 10.02
CA THR A 236 5.53 -10.36 9.20
C THR A 236 6.79 -10.09 10.03
N ARG A 237 6.66 -9.62 11.29
CA ARG A 237 7.83 -9.45 12.17
C ARG A 237 8.43 -10.80 12.57
N ALA A 238 7.59 -11.77 12.91
CA ALA A 238 8.03 -13.11 13.29
C ALA A 238 8.79 -13.79 12.14
N LEU A 239 8.28 -13.72 10.91
CA LEU A 239 8.95 -14.26 9.73
C LEU A 239 10.29 -13.57 9.46
N ARG A 240 10.33 -12.23 9.50
CA ARG A 240 11.59 -11.48 9.30
C ARG A 240 12.62 -11.74 10.40
N ALA A 241 12.19 -12.04 11.61
CA ALA A 241 13.09 -12.38 12.71
C ALA A 241 13.85 -13.70 12.47
N VAL A 242 13.32 -14.57 11.61
CA VAL A 242 13.97 -15.81 11.15
C VAL A 242 14.46 -15.72 9.71
N ASP A 243 14.71 -14.49 9.22
CA ASP A 243 15.19 -14.16 7.86
C ASP A 243 14.28 -14.69 6.72
N LEU A 244 12.99 -14.88 6.98
CA LEU A 244 11.98 -15.15 5.95
C LEU A 244 11.41 -13.84 5.41
N HIS A 245 11.90 -13.41 4.26
CA HIS A 245 11.52 -12.15 3.61
C HIS A 245 10.68 -12.32 2.33
N THR A 246 10.63 -13.51 1.75
CA THR A 246 9.94 -13.78 0.47
C THR A 246 9.08 -15.05 0.53
N LEU A 247 8.10 -15.15 -0.36
CA LEU A 247 7.25 -16.34 -0.48
C LEU A 247 8.06 -17.58 -0.88
N GLN A 248 9.13 -17.41 -1.66
CA GLN A 248 10.06 -18.47 -2.03
C GLN A 248 10.79 -18.99 -0.79
N ALA A 249 11.28 -18.12 0.08
CA ALA A 249 11.87 -18.51 1.35
C ALA A 249 10.84 -19.18 2.28
N VAL A 250 9.61 -18.66 2.34
CA VAL A 250 8.53 -19.30 3.12
C VAL A 250 8.20 -20.70 2.59
N SER A 251 8.30 -20.92 1.28
CA SER A 251 8.00 -22.22 0.64
C SER A 251 8.99 -23.32 1.03
N THR A 252 10.14 -22.99 1.61
CA THR A 252 11.12 -23.97 2.10
C THR A 252 10.83 -24.43 3.53
N TRP A 253 9.86 -23.79 4.21
CA TRP A 253 9.43 -24.15 5.56
C TRP A 253 8.14 -24.97 5.52
N THR A 254 7.93 -25.81 6.54
CA THR A 254 6.65 -26.51 6.71
C THR A 254 5.61 -25.57 7.32
N ARG A 255 4.33 -25.88 7.11
CA ARG A 255 3.25 -25.14 7.78
C ARG A 255 3.35 -25.21 9.30
N HIS A 256 3.81 -26.35 9.83
CA HIS A 256 3.95 -26.58 11.27
C HIS A 256 5.04 -25.68 11.89
N ASP A 257 6.21 -25.60 11.27
CA ASP A 257 7.33 -24.80 11.79
C ASP A 257 6.99 -23.31 11.80
N LEU A 258 6.29 -22.83 10.76
CA LEU A 258 5.81 -21.45 10.71
C LEU A 258 4.76 -21.17 11.79
N ALA A 259 3.89 -22.13 12.12
CA ALA A 259 2.89 -22.00 13.19
C ALA A 259 3.53 -21.91 14.58
N ALA A 260 4.74 -22.47 14.76
CA ALA A 260 5.48 -22.39 16.01
C ALA A 260 6.08 -20.99 16.28
N LEU A 261 6.18 -20.14 15.24
CA LEU A 261 6.70 -18.79 15.40
C LEU A 261 5.72 -17.90 16.16
N HIS A 262 6.19 -17.29 17.24
CA HIS A 262 5.38 -16.37 18.05
C HIS A 262 4.87 -15.19 17.21
N GLY A 263 3.54 -15.12 17.03
CA GLY A 263 2.87 -14.09 16.24
C GLY A 263 2.39 -14.54 14.85
N VAL A 264 2.67 -15.78 14.45
CA VAL A 264 2.13 -16.40 13.23
C VAL A 264 0.92 -17.27 13.60
N GLY A 265 -0.29 -16.75 13.35
CA GLY A 265 -1.54 -17.47 13.61
C GLY A 265 -2.13 -18.16 12.37
N PRO A 266 -3.22 -18.94 12.54
CA PRO A 266 -3.85 -19.69 11.44
C PRO A 266 -4.27 -18.80 10.26
N ILE A 267 -4.81 -17.61 10.53
CA ILE A 267 -5.18 -16.63 9.49
C ILE A 267 -3.97 -16.19 8.65
N ALA A 268 -2.80 -16.04 9.27
CA ALA A 268 -1.58 -15.68 8.55
C ALA A 268 -1.12 -16.84 7.66
N LEU A 269 -1.20 -18.07 8.15
CA LEU A 269 -0.86 -19.29 7.40
C LEU A 269 -1.78 -19.49 6.19
N ASP A 270 -3.09 -19.30 6.34
CA ASP A 270 -4.05 -19.40 5.22
C ASP A 270 -3.76 -18.36 4.13
N ARG A 271 -3.39 -17.13 4.54
CA ARG A 271 -3.03 -16.05 3.62
C ARG A 271 -1.69 -16.31 2.93
N LEU A 272 -0.72 -16.89 3.62
CA LEU A 272 0.55 -17.32 3.03
C LEU A 272 0.31 -18.44 2.01
N GLU A 273 -0.51 -19.42 2.35
CA GLU A 273 -0.86 -20.53 1.48
C GLU A 273 -1.54 -20.06 0.19
N ALA A 274 -2.55 -19.18 0.32
CA ALA A 274 -3.21 -18.59 -0.85
C ALA A 274 -2.22 -17.81 -1.75
N ALA A 275 -1.27 -17.09 -1.15
CA ALA A 275 -0.27 -16.35 -1.90
C ALA A 275 0.80 -17.24 -2.55
N LEU A 276 1.20 -18.33 -1.89
CA LEU A 276 2.08 -19.36 -2.46
C LEU A 276 1.41 -20.02 -3.66
N ALA A 277 0.14 -20.39 -3.54
CA ALA A 277 -0.62 -21.04 -4.60
C ALA A 277 -0.74 -20.15 -5.86
N GLN A 278 -0.86 -18.83 -5.70
CA GLN A 278 -0.84 -17.87 -6.83
C GLN A 278 0.48 -17.88 -7.62
N LEU A 279 1.56 -18.37 -7.03
CA LEU A 279 2.87 -18.52 -7.64
C LEU A 279 3.19 -19.98 -8.04
N GLY A 280 2.23 -20.90 -7.90
CA GLY A 280 2.47 -22.34 -8.08
C GLY A 280 3.40 -22.93 -7.02
N LEU A 281 3.55 -22.27 -5.87
CA LEU A 281 4.34 -22.72 -4.73
C LEU A 281 3.44 -23.36 -3.66
N SER A 282 4.04 -24.15 -2.78
CA SER A 282 3.41 -24.71 -1.58
C SER A 282 4.41 -24.71 -0.41
N PHE A 283 3.92 -24.93 0.81
CA PHE A 283 4.79 -25.23 1.94
C PHE A 283 5.57 -26.53 1.69
N ALA A 284 6.73 -26.69 2.33
CA ALA A 284 7.62 -27.82 2.10
C ALA A 284 6.95 -29.18 2.34
N ASP A 285 6.04 -29.26 3.32
CA ASP A 285 5.25 -30.45 3.67
C ASP A 285 4.13 -30.79 2.66
N ARG A 286 3.90 -29.93 1.66
CA ARG A 286 2.87 -30.12 0.62
C ARG A 286 3.44 -30.19 -0.80
N ARG A 287 4.76 -30.29 -0.99
CA ARG A 287 5.33 -30.53 -2.32
C ARG A 287 5.12 -31.99 -2.72
N PRO A 288 4.57 -32.28 -3.92
CA PRO A 288 4.65 -33.64 -4.45
C PRO A 288 6.13 -33.98 -4.65
N GLY A 289 6.55 -35.14 -4.12
CA GLY A 289 7.89 -35.68 -4.29
C GLY A 289 8.20 -36.06 -5.73
#